data_AF-A0A168QD11-F1
#
_entry.id   AF-A0A168QD11-F1
#
_cell.length_a   1.000
_cell.length_b   1.000
_cell.length_c   1.000
_cell.angle_alpha   90.00
_cell.angle_beta   90.00
_cell.angle_gamma   90.00
#
_symmetry.space_group_name_H-M   'P 1'
#
loop_
_entity.id
_entity.type
_entity.pdbx_description
1 polymer ?
#
loop_
_entity_poly.entity_id
_entity_poly.type
_entity_poly.pdbx_seq_one_letter_code
_entity_poly.pdbx_strand_id
1 'polypeptide(L)'
;MAWIAVILAGLCEVFGVIGIKGIADRKGPKAYILMSISFVGSFSLLSYAMTSLSMGTAYAVWTGIGTVGSAIVGMTMYNEPKEFKRIVFISMILAAAIGLKLIS
;
A
#
# COMPACT_ATOMS: atom_id res chain seq x y z
N MET A 1 11.38 -15.73 -2.67
CA MET A 1 11.38 -14.38 -3.27
C MET A 1 9.99 -13.71 -3.35
N ALA A 2 8.88 -14.46 -3.49
CA ALA A 2 7.53 -13.89 -3.55
C ALA A 2 7.16 -12.91 -2.42
N TRP A 3 7.60 -13.17 -1.18
CA TRP A 3 7.41 -12.24 -0.06
C TRP A 3 8.05 -10.86 -0.26
N ILE A 4 9.25 -10.81 -0.85
CA ILE A 4 9.93 -9.55 -1.18
C ILE A 4 9.13 -8.82 -2.27
N ALA A 5 8.60 -9.56 -3.25
CA ALA A 5 7.74 -9.00 -4.29
C ALA A 5 6.45 -8.39 -3.71
N VAL A 6 5.78 -9.04 -2.75
CA VAL A 6 4.61 -8.44 -2.06
C VAL A 6 4.98 -7.15 -1.33
N ILE A 7 6.12 -7.15 -0.62
CA ILE A 7 6.56 -5.96 0.12
C ILE A 7 6.86 -4.82 -0.85
N LEU A 8 7.60 -5.07 -1.93
CA LEU A 8 7.86 -4.09 -2.98
C LEU A 8 6.58 -3.63 -3.70
N ALA A 9 5.63 -4.54 -3.92
CA ALA A 9 4.34 -4.22 -4.49
C ALA A 9 3.58 -3.24 -3.60
N GLY A 10 3.52 -3.51 -2.29
CA GLY A 10 2.88 -2.61 -1.33
C GLY A 10 3.57 -1.26 -1.23
N LEU A 11 4.92 -1.21 -1.28
CA LEU A 11 5.64 0.07 -1.33
C LEU A 11 5.33 0.86 -2.61
N CYS A 12 5.28 0.19 -3.77
CA CYS A 12 4.84 0.82 -5.02
C CYS A 12 3.41 1.37 -4.92
N GLU A 13 2.51 0.64 -4.26
CA GLU A 13 1.13 1.09 -4.04
C GLU A 13 1.09 2.43 -3.27
N VAL A 14 1.92 2.57 -2.23
CA VAL A 14 2.03 3.82 -1.46
C VAL A 14 2.41 5.00 -2.37
N PHE A 15 3.37 4.81 -3.28
CA PHE A 15 3.72 5.84 -4.28
C PHE A 15 2.58 6.12 -5.26
N GLY A 16 1.80 5.10 -5.63
CA GLY A 16 0.59 5.24 -6.43
C GLY A 16 -0.45 6.13 -5.73
N VAL A 17 -0.68 5.93 -4.44
CA VAL A 17 -1.58 6.73 -3.61
C VAL A 17 -1.09 8.18 -3.47
N ILE A 18 0.22 8.40 -3.37
CA ILE A 18 0.81 9.75 -3.43
C ILE A 18 0.48 10.42 -4.78
N GLY A 19 0.60 9.67 -5.87
CA GLY A 19 0.19 10.12 -7.21
C GLY A 19 -1.28 10.54 -7.25
N ILE A 20 -2.19 9.70 -6.75
CA ILE A 20 -3.62 10.01 -6.64
C ILE A 20 -3.84 11.31 -5.85
N LYS A 21 -3.20 11.44 -4.68
CA LYS A 21 -3.34 12.65 -3.86
C LYS A 21 -2.78 13.88 -4.58
N GLY A 22 -1.67 13.74 -5.31
CA GLY A 22 -1.13 14.80 -6.16
C GLY A 22 -2.06 15.20 -7.31
N ILE A 23 -2.82 14.26 -7.88
CA ILE A 23 -3.86 14.55 -8.88
C ILE A 23 -5.01 15.33 -8.24
N ALA A 24 -5.48 14.90 -7.06
CA ALA A 24 -6.53 15.58 -6.32
C ALA A 24 -6.13 17.04 -5.97
N ASP A 25 -4.86 17.25 -5.62
CA ASP A 25 -4.29 18.58 -5.35
C ASP A 25 -3.92 19.36 -6.64
N ARG A 26 -4.32 18.89 -7.82
CA ARG A 26 -4.08 19.50 -9.14
C ARG A 26 -2.61 19.78 -9.46
N LYS A 27 -1.67 18.92 -9.03
CA LYS A 27 -0.22 19.05 -9.30
C LYS A 27 0.22 18.75 -10.74
N GLY A 28 -0.72 18.68 -11.69
CA GLY A 28 -0.46 18.55 -13.12
C GLY A 28 -0.14 17.12 -13.60
N PRO A 29 0.30 16.97 -14.87
CA PRO A 29 0.45 15.67 -15.55
C PRO A 29 1.51 14.74 -14.92
N LYS A 30 2.46 15.28 -14.15
CA LYS A 30 3.48 14.49 -13.45
C LYS A 30 2.88 13.53 -12.43
N ALA A 31 1.77 13.92 -11.79
CA ALA A 31 1.09 13.08 -10.80
C ALA A 31 0.42 11.85 -11.44
N TYR A 32 -0.10 12.00 -12.66
CA TYR A 32 -0.64 10.88 -13.46
C TYR A 32 0.45 9.90 -13.87
N ILE A 33 1.63 10.39 -14.28
CA ILE A 33 2.76 9.54 -14.64
C ILE A 33 3.24 8.73 -13.42
N LEU A 34 3.40 9.40 -12.27
CA LEU A 34 3.78 8.73 -11.02
C LEU A 34 2.76 7.65 -10.65
N MET A 35 1.47 8.00 -10.63
CA MET A 35 0.39 7.06 -10.33
C MET A 35 0.45 5.84 -11.25
N SER A 36 0.53 6.05 -12.57
CA SER A 36 0.48 4.98 -13.56
C SER A 36 1.66 4.02 -13.43
N ILE A 37 2.89 4.55 -13.34
CA ILE A 37 4.10 3.71 -13.21
C ILE A 37 4.07 2.91 -11.90
N SER A 38 3.69 3.57 -10.80
CA SER A 38 3.62 2.93 -9.49
C SER A 38 2.58 1.81 -9.43
N PHE A 39 1.37 2.02 -9.97
CA PHE A 39 0.35 0.97 -10.00
C PHE A 39 0.71 -0.18 -10.94
N VAL A 40 1.24 0.10 -12.13
CA VAL A 40 1.68 -0.95 -13.06
C VAL A 40 2.78 -1.81 -12.42
N GLY A 41 3.75 -1.18 -11.76
CA GLY A 41 4.79 -1.89 -11.01
C GLY A 41 4.22 -2.72 -9.85
N SER A 42 3.31 -2.12 -9.07
CA SER A 42 2.67 -2.77 -7.93
C SER A 42 1.88 -4.02 -8.34
N PHE A 43 0.99 -3.90 -9.33
CA PHE A 43 0.17 -5.03 -9.79
C PHE A 43 1.01 -6.12 -10.45
N SER A 44 2.08 -5.76 -11.16
CA SER A 44 2.98 -6.74 -11.77
C SER A 44 3.70 -7.58 -10.70
N LEU A 45 4.19 -6.93 -9.64
CA LEU A 45 4.84 -7.60 -8.52
C LEU A 45 3.85 -8.43 -7.67
N LEU A 46 2.63 -7.93 -7.48
CA LEU A 46 1.57 -8.67 -6.79
C LEU A 46 1.17 -9.93 -7.57
N SER A 47 0.99 -9.80 -8.89
CA SER A 47 0.71 -10.94 -9.78
C SER A 47 1.80 -11.99 -9.68
N TYR A 48 3.08 -11.58 -9.72
CA TYR A 48 4.21 -12.48 -9.52
C TYR A 48 4.17 -13.16 -8.14
N ALA A 49 3.87 -12.42 -7.08
CA ALA A 49 3.79 -12.99 -5.74
C ALA A 49 2.67 -14.03 -5.59
N MET A 50 1.53 -13.82 -6.24
CA MET A 50 0.40 -14.74 -6.26
C MET A 50 0.68 -16.07 -6.98
N THR A 51 1.77 -16.17 -7.75
CA THR A 51 2.19 -17.47 -8.33
C THR A 51 2.69 -18.45 -7.26
N SER A 52 3.13 -17.94 -6.11
CA SER A 52 3.68 -18.76 -5.02
C SER A 52 2.89 -18.63 -3.72
N LEU A 53 2.23 -17.50 -3.49
CA LEU A 53 1.42 -17.22 -2.30
C LEU A 53 -0.06 -17.38 -2.62
N SER A 54 -0.84 -17.84 -1.64
CA SER A 54 -2.28 -17.85 -1.77
C SER A 54 -2.81 -16.44 -2.03
N MET A 55 -3.87 -16.33 -2.84
CA MET A 55 -4.48 -15.04 -3.18
C MET A 55 -4.89 -14.25 -1.93
N GLY A 56 -5.47 -14.93 -0.93
CA GLY A 56 -5.89 -14.31 0.32
C GLY A 56 -4.72 -13.73 1.12
N THR A 57 -3.62 -14.48 1.24
CA THR A 57 -2.43 -14.03 1.98
C THR A 57 -1.73 -12.89 1.25
N ALA A 58 -1.51 -13.03 -0.06
CA ALA A 58 -0.82 -12.02 -0.86
C ALA A 58 -1.59 -10.69 -0.87
N TYR A 59 -2.91 -10.74 -1.09
CA TYR A 59 -3.74 -9.55 -1.13
C TYR A 59 -3.90 -8.89 0.25
N ALA A 60 -4.08 -9.68 1.32
CA ALA A 60 -4.18 -9.14 2.68
C ALA A 60 -2.90 -8.42 3.11
N VAL A 61 -1.73 -8.98 2.80
CA VAL A 61 -0.44 -8.36 3.15
C VAL A 61 -0.17 -7.13 2.27
N TRP A 62 -0.46 -7.22 0.96
CA TRP A 62 -0.32 -6.09 0.04
C TRP A 62 -1.16 -4.88 0.49
N THR A 63 -2.47 -5.09 0.69
CA THR A 63 -3.39 -4.04 1.17
C THR A 63 -3.02 -3.52 2.57
N GLY A 64 -2.53 -4.39 3.46
CA GLY A 64 -2.05 -3.98 4.78
C GLY A 64 -0.86 -3.01 4.70
N ILE A 65 0.12 -3.32 3.86
CA ILE A 65 1.29 -2.45 3.63
C ILE A 65 0.86 -1.13 2.99
N GLY A 66 0.02 -1.18 1.95
CA GLY A 66 -0.52 0.01 1.29
C GLY A 66 -1.26 0.92 2.28
N THR A 67 -2.16 0.36 3.07
CA THR A 67 -2.96 1.11 4.06
C THR A 67 -2.07 1.83 5.07
N VAL A 68 -1.12 1.12 5.67
CA VAL A 68 -0.25 1.71 6.71
C VAL A 68 0.73 2.70 6.11
N GLY A 69 1.34 2.37 4.97
CA GLY A 69 2.27 3.26 4.29
C GLY A 69 1.59 4.55 3.83
N SER A 70 0.41 4.46 3.21
CA SER A 70 -0.36 5.64 2.79
C SER A 70 -0.82 6.48 3.97
N ALA A 71 -1.20 5.87 5.10
CA ALA A 71 -1.55 6.62 6.31
C ALA A 71 -0.34 7.36 6.90
N ILE A 72 0.83 6.71 6.96
CA ILE A 72 2.07 7.36 7.43
C ILE A 72 2.44 8.52 6.52
N VAL A 73 2.34 8.34 5.20
CA VAL A 73 2.60 9.41 4.23
C VAL A 73 1.59 10.55 4.37
N GLY A 74 0.31 10.24 4.56
CA GLY A 74 -0.73 11.24 4.83
C GLY A 74 -0.41 12.10 6.06
N MET A 75 0.01 11.46 7.15
CA MET A 75 0.35 12.14 8.40
C MET A 75 1.66 12.94 8.34
N THR A 76 2.61 12.56 7.48
CA THR A 76 3.95 13.17 7.40
C THR A 76 4.08 14.20 6.29
N MET A 77 3.64 13.87 5.07
CA MET A 77 3.77 14.72 3.89
C MET A 77 2.56 15.64 3.65
N TYR A 78 1.37 15.23 4.08
CA TYR A 78 0.13 15.97 3.84
C TYR A 78 -0.45 16.60 5.11
N ASN A 79 0.26 16.51 6.26
CA ASN A 79 -0.15 17.03 7.56
C ASN A 79 -1.59 16.63 7.95
N GLU A 80 -2.02 15.43 7.57
CA GLU A 80 -3.32 14.92 7.98
C GLU A 80 -3.39 14.74 9.51
N PRO A 81 -4.58 14.90 10.12
CA PRO A 81 -4.76 14.73 11.56
C PRO A 81 -4.27 13.36 12.05
N LYS A 82 -3.42 13.39 13.08
CA LYS A 82 -2.88 12.21 13.76
C LYS A 82 -3.82 11.79 14.90
N GLU A 83 -5.09 11.60 14.59
CA GLU A 83 -6.07 11.20 15.59
C GLU A 83 -5.73 9.84 16.18
N PHE A 84 -5.77 9.73 17.51
CA PHE A 84 -5.46 8.49 18.22
C PHE A 84 -6.35 7.32 17.75
N LYS A 85 -7.65 7.57 17.53
CA LYS A 85 -8.59 6.57 17.00
C LYS A 85 -8.16 6.03 15.64
N ARG A 86 -7.67 6.89 14.75
CA ARG A 86 -7.21 6.51 13.40
C ARG A 86 -6.03 5.54 13.50
N ILE A 87 -5.06 5.84 14.36
CA ILE A 87 -3.88 4.99 14.59
C ILE A 87 -4.30 3.61 15.12
N VAL A 88 -5.24 3.57 16.07
CA VAL A 88 -5.75 2.30 16.63
C VAL A 88 -6.36 1.42 15.52
N PHE A 89 -7.23 1.95 14.67
CA PHE A 89 -7.84 1.15 13.60
C PHE A 89 -6.83 0.72 12.53
N ILE A 90 -5.87 1.58 12.18
CA ILE A 90 -4.78 1.20 11.25
C ILE A 90 -3.94 0.04 11.86
N SER A 91 -3.63 0.11 13.15
CA SER A 91 -2.89 -0.94 13.84
C SER A 91 -3.66 -2.27 13.88
N MET A 92 -4.98 -2.23 13.97
CA MET A 92 -5.86 -3.41 13.91
C MET A 92 -5.85 -4.04 12.51
N ILE A 93 -5.86 -3.23 11.45
CA ILE A 93 -5.73 -3.71 10.06
C ILE A 93 -4.37 -4.41 9.87
N LEU A 94 -3.30 -3.79 10.37
CA LEU A 94 -1.95 -4.36 10.30
C LEU A 94 -1.87 -5.70 11.07
N ALA A 95 -2.43 -5.75 12.27
CA ALA A 95 -2.46 -6.96 13.09
C ALA A 95 -3.23 -8.09 12.40
N ALA A 96 -4.37 -7.79 11.77
CA ALA A 96 -5.15 -8.76 11.00
C ALA A 96 -4.37 -9.28 9.77
N ALA A 97 -3.69 -8.40 9.03
CA ALA A 97 -2.85 -8.79 7.89
C ALA A 97 -1.68 -9.70 8.31
N ILE A 98 -1.03 -9.39 9.43
CA ILE A 98 0.03 -10.23 10.01
C ILE A 98 -0.56 -11.57 10.48
N GLY A 99 -1.72 -11.56 11.12
CA GLY A 99 -2.42 -12.78 11.54
C GLY A 99 -2.70 -13.73 10.37
N LEU A 100 -3.17 -13.21 9.23
CA LEU A 100 -3.35 -14.02 8.02
C LEU A 100 -2.04 -14.62 7.51
N LYS A 101 -0.94 -13.87 7.55
CA LYS A 101 0.41 -14.37 7.20
C LYS A 101 0.92 -15.45 8.15
N LEU A 102 0.50 -15.45 9.42
CA LEU A 102 0.94 -16.44 10.40
C LEU A 102 0.19 -17.78 10.26
N ILE A 103 -1.01 -17.76 9.69
CA ILE A 103 -1.89 -18.93 9.56
C ILE A 103 -1.83 -19.55 8.16
N SER A 104 -1.41 -18.80 7.14
CA SER A 104 -1.23 -19.26 5.75
C SER A 104 0.25 -19.50 5.41
#